data_AF-A0A0J8SP68-F1
#
_entry.id   AF-A0A0J8SP68-F1
#
_cell.length_a   1.000
_cell.length_b   1.000
_cell.length_c   1.000
_cell.angle_alpha   90.00
_cell.angle_beta   90.00
_cell.angle_gamma   90.00
#
_symmetry.space_group_name_H-M   'P 1'
#
loop_
_entity.id
_entity.type
_entity.pdbx_description
1 polymer ?
#
loop_
_entity_poly.entity_id
_entity_poly.type
_entity_poly.pdbx_seq_one_letter_code
_entity_poly.pdbx_strand_id
1 'polypeptide(L)'
;MKKLLLLAGLCMTFGVEAKQSSQSVEAIKQKIIKESIESYSGNCPCPYNTASNGSRCGKRSAYNRAGGYAPLCYPEDVSDRMVREYKR
;
A
#
# COMPACT_ATOMS: atom_id res chain seq x y z
N MET A 1 -19.51 46.41 -33.00
CA MET A 1 -20.94 46.37 -32.60
C MET A 1 -21.13 45.06 -31.85
N LYS A 2 -21.19 45.05 -30.50
CA LYS A 2 -22.44 45.02 -29.69
C LYS A 2 -23.38 43.92 -30.22
N LYS A 3 -23.71 42.82 -29.51
CA LYS A 3 -24.13 42.63 -28.11
C LYS A 3 -23.85 41.16 -27.73
N LEU A 4 -23.21 40.81 -26.60
CA LEU A 4 -23.67 40.79 -25.20
C LEU A 4 -24.87 39.86 -24.92
N LEU A 5 -24.65 38.99 -23.91
CA LEU A 5 -25.60 38.19 -23.09
C LEU A 5 -25.89 36.79 -23.68
N LEU A 6 -25.67 35.68 -22.97
CA LEU A 6 -26.31 35.34 -21.68
C LEU A 6 -25.62 34.15 -20.94
N LEU A 7 -25.67 34.24 -19.60
CA LEU A 7 -25.96 33.19 -18.60
C LEU A 7 -24.91 32.14 -18.19
N ALA A 8 -24.35 32.39 -16.99
CA ALA A 8 -24.39 31.54 -15.80
C ALA A 8 -24.12 30.03 -15.94
N GLY A 9 -23.01 29.59 -15.35
CA GLY A 9 -22.74 28.17 -15.10
C GLY A 9 -21.49 27.93 -14.25
N LEU A 10 -21.27 28.67 -13.16
CA LEU A 10 -20.26 28.34 -12.16
C LEU A 10 -20.81 27.23 -11.24
N CYS A 11 -20.80 26.00 -11.72
CA CYS A 11 -20.99 24.77 -10.96
C CYS A 11 -20.06 23.76 -11.65
N MET A 12 -19.07 23.11 -11.04
CA MET A 12 -19.06 22.44 -9.74
C MET A 12 -17.62 22.40 -9.23
N THR A 13 -17.32 23.00 -8.07
CA THR A 13 -16.16 22.59 -7.28
C THR A 13 -16.59 21.39 -6.45
N PHE A 14 -16.52 20.19 -7.05
CA PHE A 14 -16.61 18.97 -6.26
C PHE A 14 -15.32 18.81 -5.45
N GLY A 15 -15.38 19.16 -4.17
CA GLY A 15 -14.39 18.73 -3.20
C GLY A 15 -14.45 17.21 -3.06
N VAL A 16 -13.62 16.50 -3.82
CA VAL A 16 -13.37 15.06 -3.63
C VAL A 16 -12.05 14.92 -2.86
N GLU A 17 -12.08 15.26 -1.57
CA GLU A 17 -10.88 15.22 -0.70
C GLU A 17 -10.76 13.88 0.07
N ALA A 18 -11.75 12.98 -0.02
CA ALA A 18 -11.76 11.74 0.78
C ALA A 18 -10.89 10.61 0.20
N LYS A 19 -10.77 10.52 -1.14
CA LYS A 19 -10.07 9.41 -1.81
C LYS A 19 -8.55 9.54 -1.76
N GLN A 20 -8.05 10.77 -1.72
CA GLN A 20 -6.61 11.05 -1.69
C GLN A 20 -5.97 10.55 -0.39
N SER A 21 -6.67 10.71 0.74
CA SER A 21 -6.20 10.22 2.04
C SER A 21 -6.13 8.69 2.09
N SER A 22 -7.17 7.98 1.64
CA SER A 22 -7.17 6.51 1.60
C SER A 22 -6.12 5.96 0.62
N GLN A 23 -5.96 6.59 -0.55
CA GLN A 23 -4.90 6.24 -1.49
C GLN A 23 -3.50 6.45 -0.89
N SER A 24 -3.31 7.49 -0.08
CA SER A 24 -2.05 7.72 0.62
C SER A 24 -1.76 6.63 1.68
N VAL A 25 -2.80 6.17 2.39
CA VAL A 25 -2.66 5.12 3.41
C VAL A 25 -2.26 3.80 2.76
N GLU A 26 -2.95 3.39 1.70
CA GLU A 26 -2.60 2.15 0.98
C GLU A 26 -1.19 2.23 0.38
N ALA A 27 -0.80 3.36 -0.20
CA ALA A 27 0.55 3.55 -0.69
C ALA A 27 1.61 3.43 0.41
N ILE A 28 1.34 3.94 1.62
CA ILE A 28 2.25 3.81 2.76
C ILE A 28 2.31 2.36 3.24
N LYS A 29 1.18 1.65 3.34
CA LYS A 29 1.17 0.22 3.67
C LYS A 29 2.03 -0.58 2.70
N GLN A 30 1.92 -0.31 1.40
CA GLN A 30 2.76 -0.97 0.40
C GLN A 30 4.25 -0.68 0.58
N LYS A 31 4.63 0.55 0.95
CA LYS A 31 6.04 0.89 1.26
C LYS A 31 6.55 0.13 2.49
N ILE A 32 5.78 0.10 3.58
CA ILE A 32 6.13 -0.63 4.80
C ILE A 32 6.30 -2.13 4.52
N ILE A 33 5.38 -2.73 3.76
CA ILE A 33 5.47 -4.14 3.33
C ILE A 33 6.74 -4.37 2.51
N LYS A 34 7.02 -3.49 1.55
CA LYS A 34 8.22 -3.56 0.72
C LYS A 34 9.50 -3.54 1.57
N GLU A 35 9.61 -2.59 2.50
CA GLU A 35 10.76 -2.47 3.41
C GLU A 35 10.89 -3.71 4.33
N SER A 36 9.76 -4.27 4.79
CA SER A 36 9.76 -5.51 5.57
C SER A 36 10.25 -6.73 4.77
N ILE A 37 9.95 -6.78 3.47
CA ILE A 37 10.41 -7.85 2.57
C ILE A 37 11.89 -7.66 2.25
N GLU A 38 12.33 -6.43 1.96
CA GLU A 38 13.72 -6.11 1.63
C GLU A 38 14.69 -6.31 2.80
N SER A 39 14.21 -6.12 4.03
CA SER A 39 15.00 -6.38 5.25
C SER A 39 15.14 -7.86 5.61
N TYR A 40 14.35 -8.75 5.00
CA TYR A 40 14.44 -10.18 5.26
C TYR A 40 15.59 -10.82 4.48
N SER A 41 16.59 -11.33 5.19
CA SER A 41 17.82 -11.90 4.59
C SER A 41 17.65 -13.29 3.99
N GLY A 42 16.52 -13.96 4.25
CA GLY A 42 16.26 -15.32 3.81
C GLY A 42 15.53 -15.41 2.47
N ASN A 43 15.48 -16.63 1.94
CA ASN A 43 14.59 -16.94 0.83
C ASN A 43 13.14 -17.03 1.30
N CYS A 44 12.21 -16.67 0.41
CA CYS A 44 10.78 -16.78 0.64
C CYS A 44 10.25 -15.99 1.86
N PRO A 45 10.35 -14.64 1.87
CA PRO A 45 9.71 -13.83 2.91
C PRO A 45 8.19 -14.05 2.96
N CYS A 46 7.49 -13.83 1.83
CA CYS A 46 6.02 -13.90 1.77
C CYS A 46 5.50 -15.06 0.91
N PRO A 47 4.23 -15.49 1.11
CA PRO A 47 3.67 -16.66 0.41
C PRO A 47 3.59 -16.47 -1.12
N TYR A 48 3.46 -15.23 -1.57
CA TYR A 48 3.37 -14.86 -2.98
C TYR A 48 4.73 -14.63 -3.65
N ASN A 49 5.84 -14.62 -2.91
CA ASN A 49 7.15 -14.58 -3.53
C ASN A 49 7.47 -15.90 -4.26
N THR A 50 8.51 -15.83 -5.08
CA THR A 50 9.01 -16.95 -5.86
C THR A 50 10.38 -17.36 -5.33
N ALA A 51 10.60 -18.66 -5.18
CA ALA A 51 11.90 -19.21 -4.84
C ALA A 51 12.85 -19.18 -6.05
N SER A 52 14.15 -19.39 -5.83
CA SER A 52 15.19 -19.38 -6.88
C SER A 52 14.91 -20.35 -8.04
N ASN A 53 14.15 -21.42 -7.81
CA ASN A 53 13.75 -22.40 -8.83
C ASN A 53 12.44 -22.05 -9.55
N GLY A 54 11.90 -20.83 -9.39
CA GLY A 54 10.67 -20.40 -10.04
C GLY A 54 9.37 -20.87 -9.36
N SER A 55 9.45 -21.72 -8.33
CA SER A 55 8.25 -22.16 -7.59
C SER A 55 7.72 -21.07 -6.65
N ARG A 56 6.40 -20.99 -6.46
CA ARG A 56 5.80 -20.12 -5.42
C ARG A 56 6.22 -20.59 -4.02
N CYS A 57 6.52 -19.65 -3.14
CA CYS A 57 6.92 -19.94 -1.76
C CYS A 57 5.78 -20.60 -0.97
N GLY A 58 4.58 -20.04 -1.04
CA GLY A 58 3.39 -20.57 -0.35
C GLY A 58 3.65 -20.83 1.14
N LYS A 59 3.28 -22.02 1.61
CA LYS A 59 3.44 -22.46 3.01
C LYS A 59 4.91 -22.55 3.49
N ARG A 60 5.89 -22.49 2.58
CA ARG A 60 7.32 -22.47 2.93
C ARG A 60 7.84 -21.08 3.26
N SER A 61 7.02 -20.05 3.10
CA SER A 61 7.40 -18.67 3.41
C SER A 61 7.67 -18.45 4.89
N ALA A 62 8.52 -17.48 5.22
CA ALA A 62 8.75 -17.05 6.60
C ALA A 62 7.44 -16.63 7.27
N TYR A 63 6.57 -15.91 6.54
CA TYR A 63 5.23 -15.55 6.99
C TYR A 63 4.39 -16.73 7.48
N ASN A 64 4.47 -17.90 6.82
CA ASN A 64 3.69 -19.09 7.21
C ASN A 64 4.43 -20.04 8.15
N ARG A 65 5.76 -20.02 8.17
CA ARG A 65 6.56 -20.93 9.01
C ARG A 65 6.62 -20.43 10.45
N ALA A 66 6.64 -21.36 11.40
CA ALA A 66 6.93 -21.01 12.79
C ALA A 66 8.42 -20.69 12.95
N GLY A 67 8.76 -19.46 13.37
CA GLY A 67 10.13 -19.09 13.72
C GLY A 67 10.40 -17.59 13.63
N GLY A 68 10.67 -16.95 14.77
CA GLY A 68 11.42 -15.71 14.95
C GLY A 68 11.00 -14.46 14.17
N TYR A 69 11.24 -14.44 12.86
CA TYR A 69 11.05 -13.28 11.99
C TYR A 69 9.85 -13.49 11.08
N ALA A 70 8.75 -12.78 11.35
CA ALA A 70 7.55 -12.77 10.51
C ALA A 70 7.53 -11.47 9.70
N PRO A 71 7.94 -11.48 8.42
CA PRO A 71 7.82 -10.28 7.58
C PRO A 71 6.35 -9.88 7.40
N LEU A 72 6.10 -8.58 7.24
CA LEU A 72 4.79 -8.07 6.84
C LEU A 72 4.59 -8.37 5.36
N CYS A 73 3.46 -8.97 5.01
CA CYS A 73 3.18 -9.45 3.66
C CYS A 73 1.88 -8.88 3.07
N TYR A 74 0.95 -8.47 3.92
CA TYR A 74 -0.36 -8.01 3.51
C TYR A 74 -0.73 -6.66 4.15
N PRO A 75 -1.60 -5.84 3.51
CA PRO A 75 -2.05 -4.57 4.07
C PRO A 75 -2.67 -4.69 5.48
N GLU A 76 -3.24 -5.84 5.80
CA GLU A 76 -3.83 -6.16 7.11
C GLU A 76 -2.77 -6.37 8.19
N ASP A 77 -1.55 -6.74 7.82
CA ASP A 77 -0.41 -6.81 8.74
C ASP A 77 0.05 -5.41 9.15
N VAL A 78 -0.30 -4.38 8.36
CA VAL A 78 0.12 -3.00 8.60
C VAL A 78 -0.91 -2.23 9.44
N SER A 79 -0.65 -2.16 10.75
CA SER A 79 -1.44 -1.34 11.69
C SER A 79 -1.42 0.15 11.37
N ASP A 80 -2.49 0.86 11.75
CA ASP A 80 -2.57 2.32 11.63
C ASP A 80 -1.46 3.05 12.38
N ARG A 81 -0.93 2.45 13.45
CA ARG A 81 0.22 3.02 14.19
C ARG A 81 1.45 3.10 13.30
N MET A 82 1.75 2.04 12.56
CA MET A 82 2.90 2.01 11.64
C MET A 82 2.71 3.03 10.52
N VAL A 83 1.50 3.17 9.97
CA VAL A 83 1.19 4.19 8.96
C VAL A 83 1.39 5.61 9.53
N ARG A 84 0.94 5.88 10.75
CA ARG A 84 1.14 7.19 11.41
C ARG A 84 2.61 7.47 11.69
N GLU A 85 3.37 6.46 12.12
CA GLU A 85 4.82 6.59 12.37
C GLU A 85 5.59 6.88 11.08
N TYR A 86 5.20 6.26 9.96
CA TYR A 86 5.81 6.51 8.64
C TYR A 86 5.55 7.92 8.07
N LYS A 87 4.44 8.57 8.48
CA LYS A 87 4.08 9.93 8.02
C LYS A 87 4.80 11.05 8.78
N ARG A 88 5.42 10.75 9.92
CA ARG A 88 6.14 11.73 10.75
C ARG A 88 7.43 12.16 10.07
#